data_AF-A0A4Y7PM08-F1
#
_entry.id   AF-A0A4Y7PM08-F1
#
_cell.length_a   1.000
_cell.length_b   1.000
_cell.length_c   1.000
_cell.angle_alpha   90.00
_cell.angle_beta   90.00
_cell.angle_gamma   90.00
#
_symmetry.space_group_name_H-M   'P 1'
#
loop_
_entity.id
_entity.type
_entity.pdbx_description
1 polymer ?
#
loop_
_entity_poly.entity_id
_entity_poly.type
_entity_poly.pdbx_seq_one_letter_code
_entity_poly.pdbx_strand_id
1 'polypeptide(L)'
;MSTNGTRTDSTCEIGQRHAKSTVSTAIVSIVHAWPGIPPRGLVIITRSSSNYSMARPRKYKTQKEQVEAARRRRREWYYRNRSKESAKSLARYHRLSSINFEPQVQSPSTHVQSPIDEEELDEQPQVHPNSDTPIAVHMLLDTRAMLTAAQDAMRTWHIAGEDIGREISEAQRIFDLWTCGLLRAWGSSIYLSIELDTDALQAETELQPYLTLGKELQDRFEVISPQSFIGDPSGSAGTWNAAQFLRRQIARAVDTVEEFCLILRDGGVASLRRSYMDHSLNFQLL
;
A
#
# COMPACT_ATOMS: atom_id res chain seq x y z
N MET A 1 -29.59 46.03 43.91
CA MET A 1 -28.43 46.93 44.10
C MET A 1 -27.28 46.24 43.37
N SER A 2 -26.75 46.75 42.26
CA SER A 2 -26.07 48.05 42.06
C SER A 2 -24.70 48.04 42.78
N THR A 3 -23.55 48.30 42.15
CA THR A 3 -23.27 48.99 40.85
C THR A 3 -22.03 48.47 40.08
N ASN A 4 -22.15 48.49 38.74
CA ASN A 4 -21.25 49.06 37.71
C ASN A 4 -19.71 49.01 37.84
N GLY A 5 -19.02 48.71 36.71
CA GLY A 5 -17.57 48.93 36.53
C GLY A 5 -17.07 48.75 35.09
N THR A 6 -17.07 49.83 34.30
CA THR A 6 -16.36 50.04 33.01
C THR A 6 -14.86 49.67 33.07
N ARG A 7 -14.08 49.45 31.99
CA ARG A 7 -14.11 49.85 30.54
C ARG A 7 -13.18 48.84 29.76
N THR A 8 -12.84 48.85 28.46
CA THR A 8 -12.87 49.83 27.34
C THR A 8 -12.93 49.13 25.97
N ASP A 9 -13.40 49.84 24.95
CA ASP A 9 -13.42 49.46 23.53
C ASP A 9 -12.03 49.53 22.84
N SER A 10 -11.90 48.82 21.72
CA SER A 10 -10.93 49.15 20.66
C SER A 10 -11.53 48.82 19.29
N THR A 11 -11.63 49.83 18.43
CA THR A 11 -12.31 49.75 17.13
C THR A 11 -11.30 49.81 15.99
N CYS A 12 -11.37 48.88 15.04
CA CYS A 12 -10.75 49.04 13.72
C CYS A 12 -11.75 48.68 12.62
N GLU A 13 -11.77 49.47 11.56
CA GLU A 13 -12.77 49.41 10.49
C GLU A 13 -12.39 48.37 9.43
N ILE A 14 -13.38 47.67 8.86
CA ILE A 14 -13.21 46.88 7.64
C ILE A 14 -14.17 47.43 6.58
N GLY A 15 -13.65 48.34 5.76
CA GLY A 15 -14.38 48.91 4.62
C GLY A 15 -14.55 47.90 3.48
N GLN A 16 -15.78 47.66 3.06
CA GLN A 16 -16.05 47.02 1.76
C GLN A 16 -15.83 48.02 0.62
N ARG A 17 -15.32 47.55 -0.54
CA ARG A 17 -16.04 47.62 -1.84
C ARG A 17 -15.21 47.11 -3.05
N HIS A 18 -15.81 46.15 -3.76
CA HIS A 18 -15.83 45.95 -5.22
C HIS A 18 -14.56 45.90 -6.11
N ALA A 19 -14.48 44.76 -6.81
CA ALA A 19 -14.49 44.61 -8.28
C ALA A 19 -13.17 44.40 -9.08
N LYS A 20 -13.08 43.19 -9.64
CA LYS A 20 -12.77 42.85 -11.05
C LYS A 20 -11.65 43.63 -11.77
N SER A 21 -10.57 42.91 -12.08
CA SER A 21 -10.00 42.93 -13.43
C SER A 21 -9.34 41.59 -13.77
N THR A 22 -9.52 41.09 -14.99
CA THR A 22 -8.91 39.85 -15.49
C THR A 22 -7.96 40.20 -16.62
N VAL A 23 -6.65 40.06 -16.40
CA VAL A 23 -5.64 40.39 -17.42
C VAL A 23 -5.46 39.22 -18.38
N SER A 24 -6.10 39.32 -19.56
CA SER A 24 -5.85 38.40 -20.68
C SER A 24 -4.60 38.84 -21.46
N THR A 25 -3.51 38.09 -21.33
CA THR A 25 -2.27 38.33 -22.09
C THR A 25 -2.46 38.00 -23.56
N ALA A 26 -2.66 39.03 -24.39
CA ALA A 26 -2.71 38.88 -25.85
C ALA A 26 -1.29 38.89 -26.45
N ILE A 27 -0.88 37.77 -27.06
CA ILE A 27 0.39 37.70 -27.81
C ILE A 27 0.18 38.38 -29.16
N VAL A 28 0.81 39.54 -29.36
CA VAL A 28 0.79 40.29 -30.61
C VAL A 28 1.93 39.81 -31.52
N SER A 29 1.63 38.85 -32.40
CA SER A 29 2.54 38.48 -33.48
C SER A 29 2.51 39.54 -34.58
N ILE A 30 3.54 40.38 -34.64
CA ILE A 30 3.70 41.38 -35.69
C ILE A 30 4.06 40.66 -37.01
N VAL A 31 3.13 40.67 -37.97
CA VAL A 31 3.40 40.24 -39.35
C VAL A 31 3.75 41.47 -40.18
N HIS A 32 4.93 41.48 -40.80
CA HIS A 32 5.35 42.57 -41.68
C HIS A 32 4.41 42.71 -42.89
N ALA A 33 3.80 43.89 -43.04
CA ALA A 33 2.99 44.21 -44.20
C ALA A 33 3.87 44.45 -45.44
N TRP A 34 3.57 43.74 -46.53
CA TRP A 34 4.04 44.10 -47.88
C TRP A 34 3.01 45.03 -48.53
N PRO A 35 3.44 46.07 -49.28
CA PRO A 35 2.51 47.02 -49.92
C PRO A 35 1.90 46.43 -51.19
N GLY A 36 0.60 46.62 -51.43
CA GLY A 36 0.02 46.31 -52.76
C GLY A 36 -1.49 46.12 -52.91
N ILE A 37 -2.32 46.08 -51.85
CA ILE A 37 -3.76 45.76 -51.97
C ILE A 37 -4.64 46.81 -51.26
N PRO A 38 -5.64 47.41 -51.94
CA PRO A 38 -6.57 48.38 -51.33
C PRO A 38 -7.68 47.70 -50.50
N PRO A 39 -8.23 48.37 -49.47
CA PRO A 39 -9.20 47.77 -48.57
C PRO A 39 -10.61 47.65 -49.18
N ARG A 40 -11.27 46.52 -48.96
CA ARG A 40 -12.72 46.33 -49.20
C ARG A 40 -13.36 45.44 -48.13
N GLY A 41 -14.50 45.89 -47.60
CA GLY A 41 -15.46 45.06 -46.86
C GLY A 41 -15.07 44.72 -45.42
N LEU A 42 -15.61 45.49 -44.46
CA LEU A 42 -15.61 45.10 -43.05
C LEU A 42 -16.66 43.99 -42.83
N VAL A 43 -16.30 42.73 -43.08
CA VAL A 43 -17.19 41.59 -42.82
C VAL A 43 -17.10 41.19 -41.34
N ILE A 44 -18.13 41.53 -40.57
CA ILE A 44 -18.28 41.06 -39.18
C ILE A 44 -18.63 39.58 -39.21
N ILE A 45 -17.61 38.72 -39.24
CA ILE A 45 -17.78 37.28 -39.04
C ILE A 45 -18.09 37.06 -37.57
N THR A 46 -19.36 36.91 -37.22
CA THR A 46 -19.81 36.39 -35.93
C THR A 46 -19.28 34.96 -35.79
N ARG A 47 -18.17 34.81 -35.07
CA ARG A 47 -17.44 33.54 -34.96
C ARG A 47 -18.21 32.56 -34.07
N SER A 48 -19.22 31.92 -34.65
CA SER A 48 -19.88 30.71 -34.13
C SER A 48 -18.88 29.55 -34.15
N SER A 49 -17.90 29.60 -33.25
CA SER A 49 -16.83 28.62 -33.12
C SER A 49 -17.36 27.39 -32.39
N SER A 50 -18.17 26.60 -33.09
CA SER A 50 -18.61 25.27 -32.67
C SER A 50 -17.42 24.32 -32.64
N ASN A 51 -16.56 24.50 -31.64
CA ASN A 51 -15.31 23.78 -31.46
C ASN A 51 -15.60 22.39 -30.88
N TYR A 52 -16.29 21.55 -31.65
CA TYR A 52 -16.32 20.10 -31.42
C TYR A 52 -14.92 19.54 -31.65
N SER A 53 -14.08 19.64 -30.62
CA SER A 53 -12.90 18.82 -30.52
C SER A 53 -13.35 17.36 -30.56
N MET A 54 -12.85 16.58 -31.52
CA MET A 54 -13.06 15.14 -31.56
C MET A 54 -12.20 14.44 -30.50
N ALA A 55 -12.41 14.83 -29.24
CA ALA A 55 -11.82 14.20 -28.08
C ALA A 55 -12.29 12.75 -28.04
N ARG A 56 -11.34 11.81 -28.18
CA ARG A 56 -11.59 10.37 -28.17
C ARG A 56 -12.42 10.03 -26.91
N PRO A 57 -13.62 9.42 -27.03
CA PRO A 57 -14.53 9.27 -25.90
C PRO A 57 -13.84 8.66 -24.68
N ARG A 58 -13.89 9.36 -23.54
CA ARG A 58 -13.33 8.85 -22.28
C ARG A 58 -14.06 7.56 -21.93
N LYS A 59 -13.32 6.44 -21.93
CA LYS A 59 -13.86 5.08 -21.69
C LYS A 59 -14.53 4.92 -20.33
N TYR A 60 -14.17 5.77 -19.38
CA TYR A 60 -14.74 5.85 -18.03
C TYR A 60 -15.10 7.30 -17.74
N LYS A 61 -16.27 7.54 -17.13
CA LYS A 61 -16.80 8.86 -16.79
C LYS A 61 -16.30 9.35 -15.43
N THR A 62 -15.90 8.45 -14.54
CA THR A 62 -15.45 8.80 -13.17
C THR A 62 -14.13 8.12 -12.76
N GLN A 63 -13.43 8.71 -11.79
CA GLN A 63 -12.23 8.14 -11.17
C GLN A 63 -12.53 6.76 -10.54
N LYS A 64 -13.68 6.64 -9.84
CA LYS A 64 -14.15 5.39 -9.20
C LYS A 64 -14.34 4.27 -10.23
N GLU A 65 -14.98 4.57 -11.35
CA GLU A 65 -15.19 3.64 -12.47
C GLU A 65 -13.86 3.22 -13.12
N GLN A 66 -12.90 4.15 -13.26
CA GLN A 66 -11.56 3.83 -13.77
C GLN A 66 -10.79 2.89 -12.82
N VAL A 67 -10.87 3.11 -11.51
CA VAL A 67 -10.26 2.23 -10.49
C VAL A 67 -10.96 0.87 -10.46
N GLU A 68 -12.29 0.82 -10.48
CA GLU A 68 -13.05 -0.43 -10.52
C GLU A 68 -12.75 -1.22 -11.81
N ALA A 69 -12.67 -0.56 -12.97
CA ALA A 69 -12.31 -1.20 -14.22
C ALA A 69 -10.82 -1.60 -14.30
N ALA A 70 -9.94 -1.02 -13.47
CA ALA A 70 -8.58 -1.51 -13.28
C ALA A 70 -8.55 -2.75 -12.36
N ARG A 71 -9.26 -2.71 -11.22
CA ARG A 71 -9.44 -3.86 -10.31
C ARG A 71 -10.10 -5.04 -11.04
N ARG A 72 -11.13 -4.81 -11.86
CA ARG A 72 -11.78 -5.84 -12.71
C ARG A 72 -10.82 -6.44 -13.74
N ARG A 73 -10.05 -5.62 -14.47
CA ARG A 73 -9.02 -6.11 -15.41
C ARG A 73 -7.89 -6.88 -14.73
N ARG A 74 -7.48 -6.49 -13.51
CA ARG A 74 -6.51 -7.25 -12.70
C ARG A 74 -7.08 -8.63 -12.33
N ARG A 75 -8.34 -8.70 -11.86
CA ARG A 75 -9.04 -9.98 -11.58
C ARG A 75 -9.16 -10.86 -12.83
N GLU A 76 -9.62 -10.31 -13.96
CA GLU A 76 -9.70 -11.04 -15.24
C GLU A 76 -8.33 -11.57 -15.70
N TRP A 77 -7.26 -10.79 -15.51
CA TRP A 77 -5.91 -11.23 -15.82
C TRP A 77 -5.45 -12.38 -14.91
N TYR A 78 -5.72 -12.29 -13.60
CA TYR A 78 -5.41 -13.38 -12.66
C TYR A 78 -6.21 -14.65 -12.97
N TYR A 79 -7.52 -14.58 -13.22
CA TYR A 79 -8.31 -15.75 -13.63
C TYR A 79 -7.77 -16.40 -14.91
N ARG A 80 -7.41 -15.61 -15.93
CA ARG A 80 -6.84 -16.12 -17.19
C ARG A 80 -5.41 -16.66 -17.07
N ASN A 81 -4.67 -16.27 -16.03
CA ASN A 81 -3.28 -16.71 -15.80
C ASN A 81 -3.12 -17.55 -14.52
N ARG A 82 -4.21 -18.01 -13.89
CA ARG A 82 -4.18 -18.68 -12.57
C ARG A 82 -3.18 -19.83 -12.55
N SER A 83 -3.23 -20.72 -13.54
CA SER A 83 -2.32 -21.87 -13.69
C SER A 83 -0.86 -21.47 -13.99
N LYS A 84 -0.60 -20.26 -14.50
CA LYS A 84 0.74 -19.75 -14.78
C LYS A 84 1.34 -19.06 -13.55
N GLU A 85 0.53 -18.32 -12.78
CA GLU A 85 0.99 -17.75 -11.51
C GLU A 85 1.12 -18.82 -10.42
N SER A 86 0.27 -19.85 -10.39
CA SER A 86 0.46 -21.01 -9.50
C SER A 86 1.68 -21.84 -9.89
N ALA A 87 1.95 -22.05 -11.19
CA ALA A 87 3.19 -22.69 -11.62
C ALA A 87 4.43 -21.87 -11.21
N LYS A 88 4.38 -20.53 -11.28
CA LYS A 88 5.45 -19.66 -10.79
C LYS A 88 5.60 -19.69 -9.27
N SER A 89 4.51 -19.74 -8.51
CA SER A 89 4.58 -19.79 -7.05
C SER A 89 5.08 -21.15 -6.56
N LEU A 90 4.64 -22.25 -7.18
CA LEU A 90 5.16 -23.60 -6.94
C LEU A 90 6.64 -23.73 -7.33
N ALA A 91 7.06 -23.11 -8.44
CA ALA A 91 8.49 -23.03 -8.79
C ALA A 91 9.30 -22.18 -7.79
N ARG A 92 8.73 -21.11 -7.21
CA ARG A 92 9.37 -20.36 -6.10
C ARG A 92 9.44 -21.21 -4.82
N TYR A 93 8.37 -21.93 -4.48
CA TYR A 93 8.31 -22.83 -3.33
C TYR A 93 9.39 -23.90 -3.43
N HIS A 94 9.48 -24.63 -4.56
CA HIS A 94 10.52 -25.63 -4.76
C HIS A 94 11.93 -25.03 -4.79
N ARG A 95 12.11 -23.82 -5.33
CA ARG A 95 13.40 -23.12 -5.25
C ARG A 95 13.79 -22.83 -3.79
N LEU A 96 12.85 -22.38 -2.96
CA LEU A 96 13.10 -22.13 -1.54
C LEU A 96 13.32 -23.44 -0.76
N SER A 97 12.54 -24.48 -1.01
CA SER A 97 12.73 -25.80 -0.37
C SER A 97 13.97 -26.55 -0.85
N SER A 98 14.53 -26.21 -2.02
CA SER A 98 15.83 -26.72 -2.48
C SER A 98 17.02 -26.01 -1.83
N ILE A 99 16.81 -24.83 -1.24
CA ILE A 99 17.82 -24.13 -0.45
C ILE A 99 17.73 -24.68 0.98
N ASN A 100 18.21 -25.90 1.15
CA ASN A 100 18.80 -26.28 2.44
C ASN A 100 19.91 -25.26 2.70
N PHE A 101 19.77 -24.49 3.77
CA PHE A 101 20.86 -23.68 4.30
C PHE A 101 21.89 -24.62 4.93
N GLU A 102 22.74 -25.22 4.09
CA GLU A 102 24.06 -25.64 4.52
C GLU A 102 24.77 -24.38 5.04
N PRO A 103 25.12 -24.29 6.35
CA PRO A 103 25.84 -23.13 6.85
C PRO A 103 27.19 -23.11 6.15
N GLN A 104 27.48 -22.05 5.39
CA GLN A 104 28.74 -21.95 4.67
C GLN A 104 29.87 -21.69 5.66
N VAL A 105 30.38 -22.78 6.25
CA VAL A 105 31.53 -22.78 7.15
C VAL A 105 32.69 -22.18 6.39
N GLN A 106 33.13 -21.00 6.83
CA GLN A 106 34.23 -20.30 6.18
C GLN A 106 35.51 -21.12 6.39
N SER A 107 36.03 -21.69 5.31
CA SER A 107 37.29 -22.43 5.31
C SER A 107 38.40 -21.52 5.86
N PRO A 108 39.13 -21.92 6.92
CA PRO A 108 40.18 -21.08 7.49
C PRO A 108 41.25 -20.72 6.45
N SER A 109 41.49 -19.42 6.26
CA SER A 109 42.52 -18.94 5.34
C SER A 109 43.89 -19.39 5.81
N THR A 110 44.60 -20.18 5.00
CA THR A 110 45.87 -20.77 5.40
C THR A 110 47.00 -19.74 5.46
N HIS A 111 47.85 -19.88 6.48
CA HIS A 111 49.28 -19.58 6.45
C HIS A 111 49.77 -18.11 6.56
N VAL A 112 49.98 -17.66 7.80
CA VAL A 112 51.22 -16.96 8.18
C VAL A 112 51.80 -17.69 9.40
N GLN A 113 53.09 -18.03 9.37
CA GLN A 113 53.76 -18.77 10.45
C GLN A 113 54.51 -17.84 11.41
N SER A 114 54.44 -18.14 12.71
CA SER A 114 55.46 -17.87 13.73
C SER A 114 55.18 -18.73 14.98
N PRO A 115 56.16 -19.02 15.85
CA PRO A 115 56.31 -20.38 16.36
C PRO A 115 55.73 -20.64 17.75
N ILE A 116 55.33 -21.91 17.94
CA ILE A 116 55.62 -22.82 19.07
C ILE A 116 55.73 -22.17 20.46
N ASP A 117 54.77 -22.50 21.32
CA ASP A 117 55.06 -23.21 22.57
C ASP A 117 53.92 -24.22 22.83
N GLU A 118 54.20 -25.24 23.66
CA GLU A 118 53.35 -26.43 23.87
C GLU A 118 52.56 -26.32 25.18
N GLU A 119 51.27 -26.71 25.19
CA GLU A 119 50.68 -27.44 26.32
C GLU A 119 49.45 -28.26 25.89
N GLU A 120 49.13 -29.29 26.65
CA GLU A 120 48.24 -30.43 26.31
C GLU A 120 47.09 -30.54 27.33
N LEU A 121 45.93 -31.09 26.89
CA LEU A 121 44.69 -31.52 27.59
C LEU A 121 43.51 -31.18 26.66
N ASP A 122 42.92 -32.08 25.88
CA ASP A 122 42.29 -33.37 26.21
C ASP A 122 41.14 -33.25 27.22
N GLU A 123 39.94 -32.95 26.72
CA GLU A 123 38.68 -33.34 27.38
C GLU A 123 37.56 -33.57 26.35
N GLN A 124 37.44 -34.82 25.88
CA GLN A 124 36.17 -35.39 25.44
C GLN A 124 35.53 -36.11 26.64
N PRO A 125 34.18 -36.12 26.80
CA PRO A 125 33.40 -37.05 25.99
C PRO A 125 31.89 -36.72 25.77
N GLN A 126 31.21 -37.70 25.17
CA GLN A 126 29.75 -37.94 25.14
C GLN A 126 28.89 -37.15 24.14
N VAL A 127 28.81 -37.74 22.94
CA VAL A 127 27.59 -37.79 22.13
C VAL A 127 26.41 -38.29 22.97
N HIS A 128 25.29 -37.56 22.96
CA HIS A 128 23.97 -38.09 23.29
C HIS A 128 22.96 -37.73 22.18
N PRO A 129 22.16 -38.68 21.66
CA PRO A 129 21.23 -38.41 20.57
C PRO A 129 19.87 -37.91 21.06
N ASN A 130 19.07 -37.43 20.10
CA ASN A 130 17.63 -37.13 20.19
C ASN A 130 17.22 -35.92 21.05
N SER A 131 16.94 -34.80 20.37
CA SER A 131 15.59 -34.24 20.46
C SER A 131 15.20 -33.51 19.16
N ASP A 132 14.62 -34.25 18.21
CA ASP A 132 13.83 -33.66 17.12
C ASP A 132 12.58 -32.99 17.72
N THR A 133 12.77 -31.79 18.24
CA THR A 133 11.70 -30.94 18.76
C THR A 133 11.31 -29.98 17.64
N PRO A 134 10.20 -30.19 16.92
CA PRO A 134 9.71 -29.21 15.97
C PRO A 134 9.19 -28.00 16.75
N ILE A 135 10.06 -27.02 17.03
CA ILE A 135 9.70 -25.73 17.63
C ILE A 135 9.01 -24.86 16.58
N ALA A 136 7.90 -25.38 16.07
CA ALA A 136 6.85 -24.65 15.38
C ALA A 136 5.75 -24.30 16.39
N VAL A 137 6.15 -23.72 17.53
CA VAL A 137 5.23 -22.98 18.40
C VAL A 137 4.78 -21.78 17.58
N HIS A 138 3.68 -21.94 16.84
CA HIS A 138 3.01 -20.83 16.18
C HIS A 138 2.70 -19.80 17.26
N MET A 139 3.40 -18.66 17.23
CA MET A 139 2.98 -17.49 17.99
C MET A 139 1.64 -17.06 17.41
N LEU A 140 0.56 -17.48 18.08
CA LEU A 140 -0.80 -17.09 17.73
C LEU A 140 -0.92 -15.59 17.99
N LEU A 141 -0.87 -14.82 16.91
CA LEU A 141 -0.98 -13.37 16.99
C LEU A 141 -2.39 -13.02 17.44
N ASP A 142 -2.54 -12.14 18.43
CA ASP A 142 -3.84 -11.54 18.76
C ASP A 142 -4.19 -10.50 17.68
N THR A 143 -4.70 -11.03 16.57
CA THR A 143 -5.13 -10.28 15.39
C THR A 143 -6.21 -9.26 15.73
N ARG A 144 -6.99 -9.47 16.81
CA ARG A 144 -8.08 -8.59 17.26
C ARG A 144 -7.55 -7.42 18.08
N ALA A 145 -6.56 -7.63 18.95
CA ALA A 145 -5.83 -6.55 19.63
C ALA A 145 -5.01 -5.73 18.62
N MET A 146 -4.31 -6.38 17.69
CA MET A 146 -3.57 -5.74 16.59
C MET A 146 -4.47 -4.86 15.71
N LEU A 147 -5.62 -5.40 15.29
CA LEU A 147 -6.66 -4.66 14.58
C LEU A 147 -7.12 -3.43 15.37
N THR A 148 -7.38 -3.58 16.66
CA THR A 148 -7.84 -2.48 17.53
C THR A 148 -6.79 -1.37 17.63
N ALA A 149 -5.53 -1.72 17.92
CA ALA A 149 -4.42 -0.77 18.01
C ALA A 149 -4.16 -0.04 16.67
N ALA A 150 -4.29 -0.74 15.53
CA ALA A 150 -4.17 -0.13 14.22
C ALA A 150 -5.36 0.80 13.87
N GLN A 151 -6.58 0.45 14.27
CA GLN A 151 -7.74 1.34 14.15
C GLN A 151 -7.61 2.59 15.03
N ASP A 152 -7.15 2.45 16.27
CA ASP A 152 -6.92 3.59 17.17
C ASP A 152 -5.84 4.53 16.60
N ALA A 153 -4.76 3.98 16.06
CA ALA A 153 -3.72 4.73 15.37
C ALA A 153 -4.23 5.42 14.08
N MET A 154 -5.14 4.80 13.32
CA MET A 154 -5.80 5.44 12.17
C MET A 154 -6.71 6.61 12.56
N ARG A 155 -7.34 6.57 13.74
CA ARG A 155 -8.19 7.68 14.23
C ARG A 155 -7.36 8.90 14.65
N THR A 156 -6.13 8.69 15.17
CA THR A 156 -5.22 9.78 15.58
C THR A 156 -4.31 10.27 14.45
N TRP A 157 -4.14 9.50 13.37
CA TRP A 157 -3.37 9.92 12.20
C TRP A 157 -4.11 10.98 11.39
N HIS A 158 -3.55 12.18 11.35
CA HIS A 158 -4.00 13.30 10.52
C HIS A 158 -2.92 13.62 9.49
N ILE A 159 -3.28 13.53 8.20
CA ILE A 159 -2.37 13.84 7.10
C ILE A 159 -2.28 15.36 6.97
N ALA A 160 -1.15 15.94 7.38
CA ALA A 160 -0.84 17.35 7.23
C ALA A 160 -0.16 17.65 5.89
N GLY A 161 0.59 16.68 5.34
CA GLY A 161 1.28 16.81 4.05
C GLY A 161 2.54 17.69 4.08
N GLU A 162 2.96 18.17 5.26
CA GLU A 162 4.17 18.99 5.45
C GLU A 162 5.45 18.17 5.33
N ASP A 163 5.45 16.91 5.80
CA ASP A 163 6.57 15.98 5.74
C ASP A 163 6.11 14.59 5.26
N ILE A 164 6.34 14.32 3.98
CA ILE A 164 5.98 13.04 3.34
C ILE A 164 6.75 11.84 3.95
N GLY A 165 7.96 12.04 4.47
CA GLY A 165 8.72 10.99 5.15
C GLY A 165 8.04 10.56 6.45
N ARG A 166 7.54 11.53 7.22
CA ARG A 166 6.72 11.28 8.41
C ARG A 166 5.38 10.61 8.07
N GLU A 167 4.67 11.07 7.03
CA GLU A 167 3.40 10.45 6.62
C GLU A 167 3.58 8.98 6.18
N ILE A 168 4.69 8.66 5.48
CA ILE A 168 5.05 7.27 5.15
C ILE A 168 5.38 6.47 6.42
N SER A 169 6.07 7.07 7.39
CA SER A 169 6.46 6.41 8.64
C SER A 169 5.26 6.10 9.54
N GLU A 170 4.27 7.00 9.63
CA GLU A 170 3.01 6.74 10.34
C GLU A 170 2.18 5.65 9.63
N ALA A 171 2.08 5.69 8.30
CA ALA A 171 1.41 4.64 7.53
C ALA A 171 2.09 3.27 7.69
N GLN A 172 3.42 3.23 7.77
CA GLN A 172 4.20 2.01 8.06
C GLN A 172 3.91 1.52 9.49
N ARG A 173 3.95 2.41 10.49
CA ARG A 173 3.62 2.08 11.89
C ARG A 173 2.20 1.51 12.04
N ILE A 174 1.22 2.06 11.34
CA ILE A 174 -0.16 1.55 11.33
C ILE A 174 -0.24 0.16 10.67
N PHE A 175 0.46 -0.03 9.55
CA PHE A 175 0.54 -1.32 8.87
C PHE A 175 1.23 -2.40 9.73
N ASP A 176 2.26 -2.02 10.49
CA ASP A 176 2.98 -2.92 11.39
C ASP A 176 2.20 -3.21 12.68
N LEU A 177 1.42 -2.26 13.21
CA LEU A 177 0.42 -2.55 14.25
C LEU A 177 -0.65 -3.54 13.76
N TRP A 178 -1.05 -3.45 12.49
CA TRP A 178 -2.07 -4.31 11.91
C TRP A 178 -1.56 -5.72 11.57
N THR A 179 -0.28 -5.88 11.23
CA THR A 179 0.27 -7.12 10.63
C THR A 179 1.55 -7.68 11.30
N CYS A 180 2.10 -6.97 12.30
CA CYS A 180 3.45 -7.18 12.86
C CYS A 180 4.58 -7.20 11.81
N GLY A 181 4.35 -6.67 10.59
CA GLY A 181 5.26 -6.81 9.45
C GLY A 181 5.34 -8.25 8.88
N LEU A 182 4.64 -9.21 9.50
CA LEU A 182 4.77 -10.65 9.24
C LEU A 182 3.53 -11.21 8.51
N LEU A 183 3.26 -10.69 7.31
CA LEU A 183 2.07 -11.01 6.50
C LEU A 183 1.70 -12.51 6.45
N ARG A 184 2.68 -13.43 6.37
CA ARG A 184 2.39 -14.88 6.36
C ARG A 184 1.85 -15.36 7.71
N ALA A 185 2.49 -15.00 8.82
CA ALA A 185 2.08 -15.40 10.17
C ALA A 185 0.75 -14.75 10.58
N TRP A 186 0.55 -13.49 10.19
CA TRP A 186 -0.71 -12.75 10.33
C TRP A 186 -1.84 -13.42 9.55
N GLY A 187 -1.64 -13.74 8.26
CA GLY A 187 -2.62 -14.43 7.43
C GLY A 187 -2.99 -15.82 7.97
N SER A 188 -2.01 -16.59 8.47
CA SER A 188 -2.26 -17.86 9.17
C SER A 188 -3.02 -17.66 10.48
N SER A 189 -2.74 -16.61 11.25
CA SER A 189 -3.45 -16.34 12.51
C SER A 189 -4.92 -15.95 12.28
N ILE A 190 -5.20 -15.14 11.25
CA ILE A 190 -6.57 -14.84 10.82
C ILE A 190 -7.29 -16.11 10.33
N TYR A 191 -6.63 -16.92 9.49
CA TYR A 191 -7.19 -18.21 9.05
C TYR A 191 -7.52 -19.12 10.24
N LEU A 192 -6.62 -19.24 11.23
CA LEU A 192 -6.85 -20.07 12.42
C LEU A 192 -7.99 -19.55 13.30
N SER A 193 -8.20 -18.23 13.40
CA SER A 193 -9.39 -17.70 14.07
C SER A 193 -10.69 -18.05 13.34
N ILE A 194 -10.69 -18.05 12.01
CA ILE A 194 -11.86 -18.41 11.17
C ILE A 194 -12.12 -19.92 11.16
N GLU A 195 -11.08 -20.76 11.24
CA GLU A 195 -11.24 -22.22 11.17
C GLU A 195 -12.06 -22.80 12.35
N LEU A 196 -12.16 -22.04 13.45
CA LEU A 196 -12.99 -22.36 14.61
C LEU A 196 -14.49 -22.11 14.37
N ASP A 197 -14.85 -21.24 13.42
CA ASP A 197 -16.24 -20.96 13.07
C ASP A 197 -16.83 -22.07 12.19
N THR A 198 -18.07 -22.46 12.51
CA THR A 198 -18.86 -23.39 11.67
C THR A 198 -19.75 -22.66 10.67
N ASP A 199 -20.05 -21.37 10.89
CA ASP A 199 -20.82 -20.52 9.99
C ASP A 199 -19.92 -19.59 9.16
N ALA A 200 -20.00 -19.72 7.84
CA ALA A 200 -19.27 -18.89 6.90
C ALA A 200 -19.75 -17.43 6.89
N LEU A 201 -21.01 -17.16 7.23
CA LEU A 201 -21.55 -15.79 7.28
C LEU A 201 -21.06 -15.04 8.51
N GLN A 202 -21.01 -15.69 9.68
CA GLN A 202 -20.34 -15.14 10.87
C GLN A 202 -18.86 -14.86 10.58
N ALA A 203 -18.13 -15.83 10.02
CA ALA A 203 -16.72 -15.66 9.66
C ALA A 203 -16.48 -14.52 8.65
N GLU A 204 -17.32 -14.37 7.62
CA GLU A 204 -17.25 -13.24 6.69
C GLU A 204 -17.53 -11.91 7.42
N THR A 205 -18.41 -11.91 8.41
CA THR A 205 -18.75 -10.74 9.21
C THR A 205 -17.59 -10.30 10.12
N GLU A 206 -16.92 -11.25 10.79
CA GLU A 206 -15.75 -10.96 11.66
C GLU A 206 -14.54 -10.47 10.86
N LEU A 207 -14.48 -10.72 9.55
CA LEU A 207 -13.47 -10.16 8.64
C LEU A 207 -13.73 -8.72 8.18
N GLN A 208 -14.98 -8.21 8.22
CA GLN A 208 -15.29 -6.87 7.71
C GLN A 208 -14.50 -5.74 8.40
N PRO A 209 -14.24 -5.77 9.73
CA PRO A 209 -13.37 -4.78 10.39
C PRO A 209 -11.94 -4.73 9.84
N TYR A 210 -11.33 -5.89 9.55
CA TYR A 210 -9.99 -5.97 8.94
C TYR A 210 -10.00 -5.41 7.53
N LEU A 211 -11.03 -5.76 6.74
CA LEU A 211 -11.17 -5.30 5.37
C LEU A 211 -11.43 -3.79 5.28
N THR A 212 -12.17 -3.25 6.24
CA THR A 212 -12.47 -1.81 6.36
C THR A 212 -11.22 -1.02 6.71
N LEU A 213 -10.46 -1.45 7.74
CA LEU A 213 -9.19 -0.85 8.11
C LEU A 213 -8.21 -0.82 6.94
N GLY A 214 -8.00 -1.97 6.27
CA GLY A 214 -7.07 -2.07 5.16
C GLY A 214 -7.44 -1.21 3.95
N LYS A 215 -8.75 -1.04 3.68
CA LYS A 215 -9.25 -0.17 2.61
C LYS A 215 -9.08 1.30 2.97
N GLU A 216 -9.37 1.70 4.20
CA GLU A 216 -9.17 3.08 4.64
C GLU A 216 -7.68 3.45 4.63
N LEU A 217 -6.81 2.55 5.09
CA LEU A 217 -5.34 2.71 5.02
C LEU A 217 -4.85 2.81 3.57
N GLN A 218 -5.38 1.98 2.66
CA GLN A 218 -5.07 2.07 1.22
C GLN A 218 -5.51 3.40 0.62
N ASP A 219 -6.77 3.80 0.83
CA ASP A 219 -7.34 5.02 0.22
C ASP A 219 -6.67 6.29 0.78
N ARG A 220 -6.29 6.32 2.07
CA ARG A 220 -5.43 7.37 2.65
C ARG A 220 -4.03 7.37 2.02
N PHE A 221 -3.39 6.21 1.89
CA PHE A 221 -2.02 6.14 1.37
C PHE A 221 -1.90 6.45 -0.14
N GLU A 222 -2.96 6.25 -0.92
CA GLU A 222 -3.03 6.68 -2.32
C GLU A 222 -3.00 8.23 -2.48
N VAL A 223 -3.20 9.01 -1.41
CA VAL A 223 -2.98 10.48 -1.40
C VAL A 223 -1.50 10.83 -1.23
N ILE A 224 -0.80 10.09 -0.35
CA ILE A 224 0.61 10.33 0.02
C ILE A 224 1.58 9.78 -1.05
N SER A 225 1.27 8.60 -1.60
CA SER A 225 2.09 7.90 -2.60
C SER A 225 2.49 8.81 -3.78
N PRO A 226 1.59 9.56 -4.44
CA PRO A 226 1.96 10.52 -5.50
C PRO A 226 2.88 11.65 -5.02
N GLN A 227 2.71 12.16 -3.80
CA GLN A 227 3.52 13.25 -3.24
C GLN A 227 4.98 12.82 -3.02
N SER A 228 5.21 11.55 -2.67
CA SER A 228 6.57 11.00 -2.54
C SER A 228 7.38 11.01 -3.85
N PHE A 229 6.71 10.92 -5.02
CA PHE A 229 7.37 11.09 -6.32
C PHE A 229 7.72 12.56 -6.62
N ILE A 230 6.97 13.52 -6.07
CA ILE A 230 7.26 14.95 -6.25
C ILE A 230 8.51 15.34 -5.43
N GLY A 231 8.68 14.77 -4.23
CA GLY A 231 9.86 14.97 -3.40
C GLY A 231 11.10 14.15 -3.80
N ASP A 232 10.91 12.95 -4.35
CA ASP A 232 11.99 12.02 -4.74
C ASP A 232 11.77 11.44 -6.15
N PRO A 233 11.78 12.26 -7.22
CA PRO A 233 11.46 11.81 -8.58
C PRO A 233 12.50 10.87 -9.18
N SER A 234 13.73 10.88 -8.66
CA SER A 234 14.82 9.96 -9.01
C SER A 234 14.78 8.65 -8.20
N GLY A 235 14.01 8.58 -7.12
CA GLY A 235 14.04 7.46 -6.17
C GLY A 235 15.35 7.36 -5.35
N SER A 236 16.21 8.38 -5.41
CA SER A 236 17.57 8.37 -4.85
C SER A 236 17.62 8.79 -3.38
N ALA A 237 16.62 9.51 -2.88
CA ALA A 237 16.43 9.73 -1.44
C ALA A 237 15.80 8.50 -0.77
N GLY A 238 15.19 7.60 -1.55
CA GLY A 238 14.56 6.37 -1.08
C GLY A 238 13.10 6.53 -0.69
N THR A 239 12.63 7.76 -0.45
CA THR A 239 11.24 8.10 -0.06
C THR A 239 10.21 7.54 -1.05
N TRP A 240 10.44 7.66 -2.36
CA TRP A 240 9.56 7.09 -3.38
C TRP A 240 9.55 5.56 -3.34
N ASN A 241 10.72 4.95 -3.14
CA ASN A 241 10.87 3.49 -3.07
C ASN A 241 10.20 2.90 -1.82
N ALA A 242 10.35 3.55 -0.66
CA ALA A 242 9.66 3.20 0.59
C ALA A 242 8.14 3.29 0.41
N ALA A 243 7.64 4.38 -0.17
CA ALA A 243 6.21 4.54 -0.45
C ALA A 243 5.68 3.44 -1.38
N GLN A 244 6.38 3.13 -2.48
CA GLN A 244 5.94 2.06 -3.38
C GLN A 244 6.15 0.66 -2.80
N PHE A 245 6.98 0.46 -1.78
CA PHE A 245 7.05 -0.79 -1.02
C PHE A 245 5.84 -0.93 -0.09
N LEU A 246 5.62 0.05 0.81
CA LEU A 246 4.51 0.04 1.77
C LEU A 246 3.15 -0.09 1.06
N ARG A 247 2.91 0.67 -0.02
CA ARG A 247 1.71 0.54 -0.87
C ARG A 247 1.45 -0.88 -1.36
N ARG A 248 2.52 -1.64 -1.70
CA ARG A 248 2.41 -3.05 -2.10
C ARG A 248 2.10 -3.97 -0.93
N GLN A 249 2.59 -3.68 0.28
CA GLN A 249 2.30 -4.48 1.48
C GLN A 249 0.86 -4.24 1.99
N ILE A 250 0.40 -2.98 2.05
CA ILE A 250 -1.00 -2.63 2.34
C ILE A 250 -1.94 -3.34 1.34
N ALA A 251 -1.62 -3.28 0.04
CA ALA A 251 -2.41 -3.98 -0.98
C ALA A 251 -2.46 -5.50 -0.76
N ARG A 252 -1.35 -6.14 -0.40
CA ARG A 252 -1.30 -7.59 -0.09
C ARG A 252 -2.14 -7.98 1.12
N ALA A 253 -2.13 -7.17 2.18
CA ALA A 253 -2.98 -7.40 3.36
C ALA A 253 -4.47 -7.32 2.99
N VAL A 254 -4.86 -6.30 2.21
CA VAL A 254 -6.23 -6.16 1.67
C VAL A 254 -6.60 -7.33 0.75
N ASP A 255 -5.74 -7.67 -0.22
CA ASP A 255 -5.97 -8.78 -1.15
C ASP A 255 -6.13 -10.13 -0.41
N THR A 256 -5.42 -10.33 0.71
CA THR A 256 -5.55 -11.53 1.57
C THR A 256 -6.91 -11.61 2.25
N VAL A 257 -7.39 -10.50 2.83
CA VAL A 257 -8.71 -10.48 3.49
C VAL A 257 -9.85 -10.53 2.45
N GLU A 258 -9.70 -9.89 1.28
CA GLU A 258 -10.69 -10.04 0.19
C GLU A 258 -10.76 -11.48 -0.30
N GLU A 259 -9.65 -12.21 -0.40
CA GLU A 259 -9.64 -13.63 -0.76
C GLU A 259 -10.41 -14.49 0.25
N PHE A 260 -10.21 -14.27 1.56
CA PHE A 260 -10.94 -15.02 2.59
C PHE A 260 -12.45 -14.75 2.51
N CYS A 261 -12.87 -13.48 2.45
CA CYS A 261 -14.29 -13.13 2.32
C CYS A 261 -14.93 -13.71 1.05
N LEU A 262 -14.20 -13.75 -0.08
CA LEU A 262 -14.71 -14.35 -1.32
C LEU A 262 -14.87 -15.86 -1.20
N ILE A 263 -13.89 -16.58 -0.64
CA ILE A 263 -13.97 -18.04 -0.49
C ILE A 263 -15.06 -18.44 0.51
N LEU A 264 -15.21 -17.69 1.61
CA LEU A 264 -16.29 -17.91 2.58
C LEU A 264 -17.67 -17.73 1.94
N ARG A 265 -17.87 -16.66 1.17
CA ARG A 265 -19.16 -16.39 0.52
C ARG A 265 -19.52 -17.37 -0.59
N ASP A 266 -18.55 -17.74 -1.43
CA ASP A 266 -18.80 -18.57 -2.62
C ASP A 266 -18.72 -20.08 -2.34
N GLY A 267 -18.05 -20.50 -1.24
CA GLY A 267 -17.78 -21.92 -0.96
C GLY A 267 -17.64 -22.31 0.52
N GLY A 268 -17.81 -21.38 1.47
CA GLY A 268 -17.81 -21.63 2.91
C GLY A 268 -16.46 -22.03 3.53
N VAL A 269 -16.48 -22.23 4.85
CA VAL A 269 -15.29 -22.60 5.66
C VAL A 269 -14.62 -23.87 5.13
N ALA A 270 -15.38 -24.84 4.62
CA ALA A 270 -14.84 -26.06 4.03
C ALA A 270 -13.98 -25.81 2.76
N SER A 271 -14.32 -24.78 1.96
CA SER A 271 -13.50 -24.39 0.81
C SER A 271 -12.29 -23.55 1.22
N LEU A 272 -12.40 -22.74 2.27
CA LEU A 272 -11.27 -22.00 2.84
C LEU A 272 -10.22 -22.95 3.44
N ARG A 273 -10.67 -23.93 4.25
CA ARG A 273 -9.84 -25.02 4.78
C ARG A 273 -9.12 -25.77 3.67
N ARG A 274 -9.83 -26.22 2.62
CA ARG A 274 -9.19 -26.87 1.47
C ARG A 274 -8.14 -25.96 0.82
N SER A 275 -8.49 -24.70 0.57
CA SER A 275 -7.56 -23.74 -0.07
C SER A 275 -6.30 -23.49 0.74
N TYR A 276 -6.37 -23.52 2.08
CA TYR A 276 -5.22 -23.41 2.99
C TYR A 276 -4.34 -24.67 2.97
N MET A 277 -4.96 -25.86 3.00
CA MET A 277 -4.25 -27.15 2.96
C MET A 277 -3.59 -27.41 1.59
N ASP A 278 -4.23 -26.97 0.50
CA ASP A 278 -3.68 -26.98 -0.87
C ASP A 278 -2.59 -25.91 -1.08
N HIS A 279 -2.20 -25.16 -0.04
CA HIS A 279 -1.26 -24.03 -0.04
C HIS A 279 -1.55 -22.98 -1.14
N SER A 280 -2.83 -22.77 -1.43
CA SER A 280 -3.28 -22.01 -2.61
C SER A 280 -3.62 -20.54 -2.35
N LEU A 281 -3.65 -20.12 -1.07
CA LEU A 281 -3.99 -18.76 -0.67
C LEU A 281 -2.80 -17.81 -0.85
N ASN A 282 -3.04 -16.57 -1.27
CA ASN A 282 -1.99 -15.66 -1.74
C ASN A 282 -0.88 -15.40 -0.70
N PHE A 283 -1.23 -15.28 0.59
CA PHE A 283 -0.26 -15.05 1.67
C PHE A 283 0.66 -16.26 1.94
N GLN A 284 0.24 -17.48 1.57
CA GLN A 284 1.07 -18.67 1.68
C GLN A 284 2.15 -18.70 0.57
N LEU A 285 1.92 -18.00 -0.54
CA LEU A 285 2.78 -17.96 -1.74
C LEU A 285 3.82 -16.82 -1.76
N LEU A 286 3.91 -16.05 -0.67
CA LEU A 286 4.84 -14.92 -0.47
C LEU A 286 6.24 -15.35 0.03
#